data_AF-A0A401U083-F1
#
_entry.id   AF-A0A401U083-F1
#
_cell.length_a   1.000
_cell.length_b   1.000
_cell.length_c   1.000
_cell.angle_alpha   90.00
_cell.angle_beta   90.00
_cell.angle_gamma   90.00
#
_symmetry.space_group_name_H-M   'P 1'
#
loop_
_entity.id
_entity.type
_entity.pdbx_description
1 polymer ?
#
loop_
_entity_poly.entity_id
_entity_poly.type
_entity_poly.pdbx_seq_one_letter_code
_entity_poly.pdbx_strand_id
1 'polypeptide(L)'
;STESLLREVAGLPQEAFQRCLTALDRAEFLVRIDLEQDSLLEFPHEMVRQVTYDSMVEKLRESVHARILATLEDNGSSYDEPNKLCYHAMRAKDWQKAFAYGRTAARKSLARSAFADAINYFEIAMAALDKTPFARSREADAIDLRIEARTAFMSAGKVAEWFDLGRDAEGRANAVDDIGRKVAAMAVRSGAQN
;
A
#
# COMPACT_ATOMS: atom_id res chain seq x y z
N SER A 1 8.47 -10.46 12.37
CA SER A 1 7.00 -10.70 12.46
C SER A 1 6.69 -11.59 13.63
N THR A 2 5.50 -11.55 14.21
CA THR A 2 5.15 -12.46 15.31
C THR A 2 4.98 -13.90 14.84
N GLU A 3 5.22 -14.88 15.72
CA GLU A 3 5.03 -16.30 15.44
C GLU A 3 3.55 -16.64 15.22
N SER A 4 2.63 -16.00 15.96
CA SER A 4 1.19 -16.09 15.72
C SER A 4 0.82 -15.71 14.27
N LEU A 5 1.27 -14.54 13.81
CA LEU A 5 1.06 -14.06 12.44
C LEU A 5 1.67 -15.00 11.41
N LEU A 6 2.91 -15.45 11.65
CA LEU A 6 3.60 -16.36 10.72
C LEU A 6 2.85 -17.70 10.60
N ARG A 7 2.32 -18.23 11.70
CA ARG A 7 1.56 -19.49 11.72
C ARG A 7 0.27 -19.38 10.92
N GLU A 8 -0.48 -18.29 11.12
CA GLU A 8 -1.70 -18.02 10.37
C GLU A 8 -1.41 -17.86 8.86
N VAL A 9 -0.40 -17.05 8.53
CA VAL A 9 0.04 -16.85 7.15
C VAL A 9 0.62 -18.12 6.54
N ALA A 10 1.28 -18.99 7.30
CA ALA A 10 1.84 -20.25 6.79
C ALA A 10 0.75 -21.27 6.45
N GLY A 11 -0.37 -21.26 7.19
CA GLY A 11 -1.50 -22.17 6.97
C GLY A 11 -1.13 -23.66 7.05
N LEU A 12 -0.05 -23.97 7.78
CA LEU A 12 0.44 -25.34 7.96
C LEU A 12 -0.19 -25.96 9.22
N PRO A 13 -0.40 -27.30 9.25
CA PRO A 13 -0.73 -27.99 10.49
C PRO A 13 0.33 -27.71 11.56
N GLN A 14 -0.10 -27.60 12.84
CA GLN A 14 0.78 -27.20 13.95
C GLN A 14 2.09 -28.00 14.01
N GLU A 15 2.03 -29.32 13.84
CA GLU A 15 3.23 -30.16 13.84
C GLU A 15 4.19 -29.86 12.68
N ALA A 16 3.65 -29.63 11.48
CA ALA A 16 4.46 -29.31 10.31
C ALA A 16 5.10 -27.92 10.46
N PHE A 17 4.33 -26.95 10.95
CA PHE A 17 4.82 -25.60 11.26
C PHE A 17 5.98 -25.65 12.25
N GLN A 18 5.82 -26.39 13.36
CA GLN A 18 6.86 -26.51 14.37
C GLN A 18 8.13 -27.19 13.84
N ARG A 19 7.99 -28.25 13.02
CA ARG A 19 9.14 -28.90 12.37
C ARG A 19 9.88 -27.94 11.45
N CYS A 20 9.16 -27.12 10.67
CA CYS A 20 9.76 -26.11 9.80
C CYS A 20 10.49 -25.03 10.60
N LEU A 21 9.88 -24.50 11.67
CA LEU A 21 10.55 -23.52 12.54
C LEU A 21 11.83 -24.09 13.15
N THR A 22 11.79 -25.31 13.70
CA THR A 22 12.98 -25.96 14.25
C THR A 22 14.07 -26.19 13.19
N ALA A 23 13.70 -26.50 11.96
CA ALA A 23 14.67 -26.64 10.87
C ALA A 23 15.31 -25.29 10.49
N LEU A 24 14.52 -24.22 10.42
CA LEU A 24 15.01 -22.87 10.12
C LEU A 24 15.90 -22.31 11.24
N ASP A 25 15.53 -22.56 12.50
CA ASP A 25 16.31 -22.21 13.68
C ASP A 25 17.67 -22.93 13.71
N ARG A 26 17.67 -24.26 13.50
CA ARG A 26 18.92 -25.06 13.42
C ARG A 26 19.84 -24.66 12.27
N ALA A 27 19.28 -24.11 11.20
CA ALA A 27 20.03 -23.62 10.05
C ALA A 27 20.35 -22.12 10.16
N GLU A 28 20.12 -21.49 11.32
CA GLU A 28 20.39 -20.08 11.61
C GLU A 28 19.68 -19.11 10.64
N PHE A 29 18.53 -19.53 10.09
CA PHE A 29 17.70 -18.68 9.22
C PHE A 29 16.74 -17.79 10.00
N LEU A 30 16.53 -18.04 11.29
CA LEU A 30 15.65 -17.27 12.15
C LEU A 30 16.31 -16.95 13.49
N VAL A 31 16.02 -15.78 14.02
CA VAL A 31 16.23 -15.40 15.42
C VAL A 31 14.85 -15.27 16.06
N ARG A 32 14.69 -15.88 17.24
CA ARG A 32 13.50 -15.75 18.07
C ARG A 32 13.76 -14.77 19.20
N ILE A 33 12.85 -13.81 19.38
CA ILE A 33 12.83 -12.88 20.51
C ILE A 33 11.52 -13.09 21.24
N ASP A 34 11.58 -13.55 22.48
CA ASP A 34 10.38 -13.83 23.29
C ASP A 34 9.72 -12.53 23.76
N LEU A 35 8.41 -12.46 23.60
CA LEU A 35 7.52 -11.43 24.14
C LEU A 35 6.65 -12.05 25.24
N GLU A 36 5.93 -11.22 25.99
CA GLU A 36 5.09 -11.70 27.10
C GLU A 36 3.99 -12.70 26.67
N GLN A 37 3.50 -12.61 25.44
CA GLN A 37 2.38 -13.43 24.93
C GLN A 37 2.63 -14.06 23.54
N ASP A 38 3.81 -13.84 22.96
CA ASP A 38 4.15 -14.29 21.60
C ASP A 38 5.69 -14.32 21.44
N SER A 39 6.19 -14.59 20.25
CA SER A 39 7.61 -14.40 19.91
C SER A 39 7.74 -13.65 18.59
N LEU A 40 8.70 -12.73 18.50
CA LEU A 40 9.13 -12.17 17.22
C LEU A 40 10.10 -13.12 16.55
N LEU A 41 9.88 -13.33 15.26
CA LEU A 41 10.75 -14.07 14.37
C LEU A 41 11.32 -13.13 13.32
N GLU A 42 12.63 -13.12 13.21
CA GLU A 42 13.39 -12.26 12.30
C GLU A 42 14.47 -13.05 11.56
N PHE A 43 14.80 -12.62 10.35
CA PHE A 43 16.00 -13.13 9.68
C PHE A 43 17.21 -12.48 10.35
N PRO A 44 18.24 -13.25 10.78
CA PRO A 44 19.45 -12.66 11.37
C PRO A 44 20.22 -11.78 10.38
N HIS A 45 20.07 -12.04 9.07
CA HIS A 45 20.76 -11.31 8.02
C HIS A 45 19.81 -10.88 6.90
N GLU A 46 19.83 -9.58 6.60
CA GLU A 46 19.02 -8.97 5.55
C GLU A 46 19.29 -9.56 4.15
N MET A 47 20.55 -9.93 3.87
CA MET A 47 20.92 -10.57 2.60
C MET A 47 20.22 -11.92 2.41
N VAL A 48 20.09 -12.69 3.49
CA VAL A 48 19.42 -14.01 3.45
C VAL A 48 17.93 -13.85 3.19
N ARG A 49 17.29 -12.87 3.86
CA ARG A 49 15.90 -12.48 3.59
C ARG A 49 15.71 -12.10 2.13
N GLN A 50 16.60 -11.25 1.60
CA GLN A 50 16.53 -10.75 0.23
C GLN A 50 16.71 -11.86 -0.80
N VAL A 51 17.73 -12.72 -0.66
CA VAL A 51 17.96 -13.85 -1.57
C VAL A 51 16.80 -14.85 -1.53
N THR A 52 16.28 -15.16 -0.33
CA THR A 52 15.12 -16.04 -0.18
C THR A 52 13.92 -15.46 -0.91
N TYR A 53 13.62 -14.18 -0.67
CA TYR A 53 12.53 -13.48 -1.35
C TYR A 53 12.74 -13.43 -2.88
N ASP A 54 13.96 -13.15 -3.33
CA ASP A 54 14.29 -13.00 -4.74
C ASP A 54 14.36 -14.31 -5.51
N SER A 55 14.57 -15.43 -4.83
CA SER A 55 14.48 -16.76 -5.41
C SER A 55 13.03 -17.20 -5.70
N MET A 56 12.04 -16.56 -5.06
CA MET A 56 10.63 -16.90 -5.29
C MET A 56 10.19 -16.43 -6.68
N VAL A 57 9.47 -17.29 -7.40
CA VAL A 57 8.76 -16.88 -8.62
C VAL A 57 7.70 -15.83 -8.29
N GLU A 58 7.42 -14.95 -9.24
CA GLU A 58 6.54 -13.78 -9.03
C GLU A 58 5.16 -14.16 -8.47
N LYS A 59 4.51 -15.18 -9.04
CA LYS A 59 3.21 -15.69 -8.56
C LYS A 59 3.25 -16.15 -7.10
N LEU A 60 4.36 -16.73 -6.66
CA LEU A 60 4.51 -17.13 -5.27
C LEU A 60 4.59 -15.89 -4.36
N ARG A 61 5.36 -14.88 -4.74
CA ARG A 61 5.43 -13.61 -3.98
C ARG A 61 4.05 -12.96 -3.88
N GLU A 62 3.32 -12.86 -4.98
CA GLU A 62 1.95 -12.33 -5.00
C GLU A 62 1.06 -13.08 -4.00
N SER A 63 1.07 -14.42 -4.05
CA SER A 63 0.25 -15.24 -3.16
C SER A 63 0.62 -15.09 -1.68
N VAL A 64 1.92 -14.98 -1.36
CA VAL A 64 2.40 -14.77 0.00
C VAL A 64 1.95 -13.41 0.50
N HIS A 65 2.09 -12.36 -0.30
CA HIS A 65 1.64 -11.02 0.08
C HIS A 65 0.12 -10.93 0.21
N ALA A 66 -0.65 -11.62 -0.62
CA ALA A 66 -2.11 -11.68 -0.51
C ALA A 66 -2.56 -12.34 0.80
N ARG A 67 -1.89 -13.43 1.21
CA ARG A 67 -2.16 -14.12 2.49
C ARG A 67 -1.81 -13.24 3.68
N ILE A 68 -0.65 -12.57 3.65
CA ILE A 68 -0.27 -11.63 4.71
C ILE A 68 -1.29 -10.49 4.80
N LEU A 69 -1.72 -9.95 3.66
CA LEU A 69 -2.73 -8.89 3.63
C LEU A 69 -4.03 -9.35 4.31
N ALA A 70 -4.58 -10.49 3.91
CA ALA A 70 -5.81 -11.03 4.47
C ALA A 70 -5.71 -11.23 5.99
N THR A 71 -4.61 -11.83 6.46
CA THR A 71 -4.37 -12.01 7.89
C THR A 71 -4.25 -10.69 8.65
N LEU A 72 -3.62 -9.66 8.07
CA LEU A 72 -3.55 -8.34 8.70
C LEU A 72 -4.92 -7.65 8.77
N GLU A 73 -5.78 -7.87 7.77
CA GLU A 73 -7.16 -7.38 7.76
C GLU A 73 -8.01 -8.05 8.85
N ASP A 74 -7.92 -9.38 8.96
CA ASP A 74 -8.70 -10.19 9.92
C ASP A 74 -8.33 -9.89 11.37
N ASN A 75 -7.06 -9.59 11.65
CA ASN A 75 -6.58 -9.23 12.98
C ASN A 75 -6.96 -7.80 13.41
N GLY A 76 -7.80 -7.09 12.65
CA GLY A 76 -8.28 -5.74 12.99
C GLY A 76 -7.22 -4.63 12.86
N SER A 77 -6.02 -4.97 12.38
CA SER A 77 -4.92 -4.02 12.12
C SER A 77 -5.22 -3.05 10.97
N SER A 78 -6.37 -3.24 10.30
CA SER A 78 -6.73 -2.50 9.09
C SER A 78 -6.70 -0.97 9.24
N TYR A 79 -6.92 -0.44 10.44
CA TYR A 79 -6.98 1.01 10.69
C TYR A 79 -5.68 1.60 11.24
N ASP A 80 -4.87 0.80 11.95
CA ASP A 80 -3.70 1.31 12.65
C ASP A 80 -2.46 1.42 11.74
N GLU A 81 -2.29 0.50 10.79
CA GLU A 81 -1.11 0.45 9.91
C GLU A 81 -1.48 0.43 8.41
N PRO A 82 -2.18 1.46 7.87
CA PRO A 82 -2.58 1.49 6.47
C PRO A 82 -1.40 1.46 5.49
N ASN A 83 -0.23 1.94 5.92
CA ASN A 83 1.03 1.82 5.17
C ASN A 83 1.46 0.37 4.95
N LYS A 84 1.33 -0.49 5.97
CA LYS A 84 1.69 -1.91 5.89
C LYS A 84 0.72 -2.66 4.99
N LEU A 85 -0.58 -2.40 5.12
CA LEU A 85 -1.59 -2.98 4.24
C LEU A 85 -1.39 -2.55 2.79
N CYS A 86 -1.11 -1.27 2.56
CA CYS A 86 -0.80 -0.73 1.24
C CYS A 86 0.40 -1.46 0.61
N TYR A 87 1.47 -1.67 1.38
CA TYR A 87 2.64 -2.43 0.93
C TYR A 87 2.28 -3.86 0.51
N HIS A 88 1.53 -4.59 1.34
CA HIS A 88 1.14 -5.97 1.02
C HIS A 88 0.15 -6.03 -0.14
N ALA A 89 -0.80 -5.11 -0.25
CA ALA A 89 -1.74 -5.03 -1.37
C ALA A 89 -1.04 -4.76 -2.71
N MET A 90 -0.09 -3.82 -2.74
CA MET A 90 0.71 -3.53 -3.94
C MET A 90 1.51 -4.75 -4.41
N ARG A 91 2.13 -5.47 -3.47
CA ARG A 91 2.93 -6.67 -3.77
C ARG A 91 2.07 -7.88 -4.13
N ALA A 92 0.85 -7.95 -3.60
CA ALA A 92 -0.16 -8.95 -3.95
C ALA A 92 -0.83 -8.66 -5.32
N LYS A 93 -0.58 -7.49 -5.91
CA LYS A 93 -1.31 -6.97 -7.08
C LYS A 93 -2.82 -6.86 -6.86
N ASP A 94 -3.24 -6.71 -5.60
CA ASP A 94 -4.62 -6.34 -5.28
C ASP A 94 -4.75 -4.82 -5.41
N TRP A 95 -4.94 -4.37 -6.65
CA TRP A 95 -4.93 -2.96 -7.00
C TRP A 95 -6.05 -2.16 -6.34
N GLN A 96 -7.21 -2.78 -6.10
CA GLN A 96 -8.32 -2.12 -5.44
C GLN A 96 -8.01 -1.85 -3.97
N LYS A 97 -7.45 -2.85 -3.27
CA LYS A 97 -7.00 -2.67 -1.88
C LYS A 97 -5.80 -1.74 -1.79
N ALA A 98 -4.87 -1.80 -2.73
CA ALA A 98 -3.72 -0.90 -2.77
C ALA A 98 -4.14 0.57 -2.93
N PHE A 99 -5.14 0.85 -3.76
CA PHE A 99 -5.78 2.16 -3.83
C PHE A 99 -6.39 2.58 -2.49
N ALA A 100 -7.22 1.73 -1.88
CA ALA A 100 -7.92 2.05 -0.64
C ALA A 100 -6.96 2.33 0.54
N TYR A 101 -5.96 1.45 0.72
CA TYR A 101 -4.96 1.58 1.77
C TYR A 101 -3.95 2.69 1.48
N GLY A 102 -3.55 2.89 0.22
CA GLY A 102 -2.71 4.01 -0.19
C GLY A 102 -3.37 5.35 0.09
N ARG A 103 -4.64 5.53 -0.27
CA ARG A 103 -5.39 6.76 0.04
C ARG A 103 -5.50 6.99 1.55
N THR A 104 -5.77 5.93 2.33
CA THR A 104 -5.84 6.01 3.79
C THR A 104 -4.49 6.39 4.41
N ALA A 105 -3.40 5.77 3.95
CA ALA A 105 -2.04 6.10 4.38
C ALA A 105 -1.67 7.55 4.03
N ALA A 106 -2.01 8.00 2.82
CA ALA A 106 -1.77 9.38 2.38
C ALA A 106 -2.49 10.40 3.28
N ARG A 107 -3.78 10.16 3.59
CA ARG A 107 -4.55 10.99 4.53
C ARG A 107 -3.95 11.02 5.93
N LYS A 108 -3.51 9.86 6.45
CA LYS A 108 -2.87 9.77 7.77
C LYS A 108 -1.53 10.53 7.81
N SER A 109 -0.75 10.46 6.74
CA SER A 109 0.49 11.24 6.59
C SER A 109 0.21 12.74 6.48
N LEU A 110 -0.79 13.14 5.69
CA LEU A 110 -1.25 14.53 5.59
C LEU A 110 -1.65 15.11 6.95
N ALA A 111 -2.44 14.37 7.74
CA ALA A 111 -2.88 14.81 9.06
C ALA A 111 -1.71 15.03 10.04
N ARG A 112 -0.55 14.43 9.76
CA ARG A 112 0.69 14.57 10.54
C ARG A 112 1.68 15.54 9.91
N SER A 113 1.29 16.26 8.86
CA SER A 113 2.15 17.15 8.06
C SER A 113 3.37 16.44 7.44
N ALA A 114 3.31 15.11 7.29
CA ALA A 114 4.33 14.32 6.61
C ALA A 114 4.06 14.36 5.08
N PHE A 115 4.27 15.54 4.48
CA PHE A 115 3.85 15.80 3.10
C PHE A 115 4.56 14.90 2.07
N ALA A 116 5.84 14.59 2.27
CA ALA A 116 6.59 13.68 1.41
C ALA A 116 5.99 12.26 1.41
N ASP A 117 5.66 11.73 2.59
CA ASP A 117 5.01 10.43 2.71
C ASP A 117 3.59 10.45 2.11
N ALA A 118 2.84 11.53 2.34
CA ALA A 118 1.53 11.70 1.75
C ALA A 118 1.57 11.66 0.23
N ILE A 119 2.50 12.39 -0.39
CA ILE A 119 2.73 12.38 -1.84
C ILE A 119 3.00 10.96 -2.32
N ASN A 120 3.95 10.24 -1.69
CA ASN A 120 4.29 8.88 -2.08
C ASN A 120 3.07 7.95 -2.03
N TYR A 121 2.26 8.00 -0.97
CA TYR A 121 1.07 7.16 -0.86
C TYR A 121 -0.06 7.57 -1.82
N PHE A 122 -0.21 8.86 -2.14
CA PHE A 122 -1.12 9.29 -3.19
C PHE A 122 -0.69 8.76 -4.56
N GLU A 123 0.59 8.83 -4.89
CA GLU A 123 1.15 8.30 -6.13
C GLU A 123 0.96 6.77 -6.23
N ILE A 124 1.20 6.03 -5.14
CA ILE A 124 0.91 4.59 -5.07
C ILE A 124 -0.58 4.32 -5.35
N ALA A 125 -1.48 5.06 -4.70
CA ALA A 125 -2.91 4.88 -4.88
C ALA A 125 -3.37 5.21 -6.32
N MET A 126 -2.80 6.25 -6.94
CA MET A 126 -3.05 6.60 -8.35
C MET A 126 -2.57 5.49 -9.29
N ALA A 127 -1.33 5.01 -9.10
CA ALA A 127 -0.75 3.94 -9.92
C ALA A 127 -1.51 2.61 -9.77
N ALA A 128 -2.04 2.31 -8.57
CA ALA A 128 -2.87 1.15 -8.33
C ALA A 128 -4.21 1.26 -9.08
N LEU A 129 -4.91 2.39 -8.98
CA LEU A 129 -6.13 2.62 -9.77
C LEU A 129 -5.86 2.46 -11.26
N ASP A 130 -4.72 2.97 -11.76
CA ASP A 130 -4.41 2.87 -13.19
C ASP A 130 -4.24 1.44 -13.71
N LYS A 131 -4.07 0.46 -12.82
CA LYS A 131 -4.00 -0.98 -13.13
C LYS A 131 -5.33 -1.72 -13.01
N THR A 132 -6.39 -1.08 -12.51
CA THR A 132 -7.73 -1.68 -12.49
C THR A 132 -8.44 -1.48 -13.84
N PRO A 133 -9.37 -2.38 -14.21
CA PRO A 133 -10.17 -2.24 -15.42
C PRO A 133 -10.90 -0.89 -15.47
N PHE A 134 -11.08 -0.36 -16.67
CA PHE A 134 -11.81 0.87 -16.87
C PHE A 134 -13.27 0.74 -16.38
N ALA A 135 -13.70 1.71 -15.58
CA ALA A 135 -15.09 1.90 -15.17
C ALA A 135 -15.31 3.38 -14.86
N ARG A 136 -16.53 3.90 -15.07
CA ARG A 136 -16.85 5.30 -14.74
C ARG A 136 -16.63 5.61 -13.26
N SER A 137 -16.95 4.67 -12.36
CA SER A 137 -16.68 4.79 -10.92
C SER A 137 -15.19 4.87 -10.61
N ARG A 138 -14.37 4.07 -11.29
CA ARG A 138 -12.92 4.08 -11.16
C ARG A 138 -12.30 5.41 -11.62
N GLU A 139 -12.80 5.99 -12.71
CA GLU A 139 -12.34 7.32 -13.13
C GLU A 139 -12.79 8.42 -12.16
N ALA A 140 -13.99 8.33 -11.59
CA ALA A 140 -14.41 9.23 -10.52
C ALA A 140 -13.43 9.20 -9.33
N ASP A 141 -13.04 8.00 -8.87
CA ASP A 141 -12.02 7.83 -7.83
C ASP A 141 -10.65 8.40 -8.24
N ALA A 142 -10.24 8.19 -9.50
CA ALA A 142 -8.97 8.67 -10.03
C ALA A 142 -8.90 10.21 -10.08
N ILE A 143 -10.01 10.86 -10.43
CA ILE A 143 -10.14 12.32 -10.44
C ILE A 143 -10.15 12.86 -9.01
N ASP A 144 -10.97 12.28 -8.14
CA ASP A 144 -11.10 12.72 -6.75
C ASP A 144 -9.76 12.60 -6.01
N LEU A 145 -8.99 11.54 -6.26
CA LEU A 145 -7.69 11.33 -5.66
C LEU A 145 -6.67 12.42 -6.02
N ARG A 146 -6.66 12.89 -7.28
CA ARG A 146 -5.78 13.98 -7.75
C ARG A 146 -6.17 15.33 -7.18
N ILE A 147 -7.48 15.59 -7.12
CA ILE A 147 -8.05 16.78 -6.48
C ILE A 147 -7.71 16.81 -4.98
N GLU A 148 -7.75 15.66 -4.32
CA GLU A 148 -7.43 15.49 -2.91
C GLU A 148 -5.93 15.66 -2.62
N ALA A 149 -5.07 15.10 -3.48
CA ALA A 149 -3.61 15.17 -3.32
C ALA A 149 -3.05 16.61 -3.35
N ARG A 150 -3.80 17.58 -3.87
CA ARG A 150 -3.38 18.99 -4.00
C ARG A 150 -2.73 19.56 -2.74
N THR A 151 -3.28 19.24 -1.57
CA THR A 151 -2.79 19.80 -0.30
C THR A 151 -1.38 19.29 0.01
N ALA A 152 -1.10 18.02 -0.27
CA ALA A 152 0.22 17.43 -0.03
C ALA A 152 1.28 18.09 -0.93
N PHE A 153 0.97 18.24 -2.23
CA PHE A 153 1.89 18.83 -3.20
C PHE A 153 2.08 20.33 -2.99
N MET A 154 1.01 21.07 -2.70
CA MET A 154 1.06 22.50 -2.36
C MET A 154 1.92 22.73 -1.10
N SER A 155 1.65 22.01 -0.01
CA SER A 155 2.41 22.17 1.24
C SER A 155 3.87 21.71 1.13
N ALA A 156 4.19 20.83 0.18
CA ALA A 156 5.57 20.45 -0.13
C ALA A 156 6.27 21.40 -1.13
N GLY A 157 5.60 22.44 -1.63
CA GLY A 157 6.15 23.36 -2.65
C GLY A 157 6.27 22.75 -4.05
N LYS A 158 5.66 21.58 -4.29
CA LYS A 158 5.66 20.88 -5.59
C LYS A 158 4.57 21.42 -6.52
N VAL A 159 4.71 22.69 -6.88
CA VAL A 159 3.69 23.45 -7.62
C VAL A 159 3.48 22.92 -9.03
N ALA A 160 4.54 22.52 -9.72
CA ALA A 160 4.45 21.98 -11.08
C ALA A 160 3.66 20.65 -11.10
N GLU A 161 3.98 19.74 -10.18
CA GLU A 161 3.29 18.46 -10.06
C GLU A 161 1.84 18.64 -9.60
N TRP A 162 1.55 19.60 -8.72
CA TRP A 162 0.18 19.96 -8.39
C TRP A 162 -0.60 20.42 -9.63
N PHE A 163 -0.03 21.30 -10.45
CA PHE A 163 -0.65 21.74 -11.70
C PHE A 163 -0.94 20.58 -12.66
N ASP A 164 0.03 19.66 -12.80
CA ASP A 164 -0.11 18.48 -13.64
C ASP A 164 -1.19 17.52 -13.14
N LEU A 165 -1.32 17.32 -11.82
CA LEU A 165 -2.42 16.54 -11.23
C LEU A 165 -3.78 17.14 -11.55
N GLY A 166 -3.92 18.47 -11.47
CA GLY A 166 -5.15 19.18 -11.83
C GLY A 166 -5.47 19.04 -13.33
N ARG A 167 -4.46 19.11 -14.19
CA ARG A 167 -4.61 18.89 -15.65
C ARG A 167 -5.04 17.47 -15.97
N ASP A 168 -4.42 16.46 -15.35
CA ASP A 168 -4.78 15.05 -15.56
C ASP A 168 -6.19 14.76 -15.05
N ALA A 169 -6.56 15.31 -13.89
CA ALA A 169 -7.93 15.22 -13.36
C ALA A 169 -8.97 15.82 -14.31
N GLU A 170 -8.69 16.98 -14.91
CA GLU A 170 -9.58 17.59 -15.91
C GLU A 170 -9.72 16.71 -17.15
N GLY A 171 -8.60 16.18 -17.67
CA GLY A 171 -8.59 15.31 -18.84
C GLY A 171 -9.43 14.04 -18.63
N ARG A 172 -9.28 13.40 -17.47
CA ARG A 172 -10.06 12.22 -17.08
C ARG A 172 -11.55 12.53 -16.93
N ALA A 173 -11.89 13.64 -16.26
CA ALA A 173 -13.27 14.08 -16.12
C ALA A 173 -13.93 14.33 -17.48
N ASN A 174 -13.19 14.93 -18.41
CA ASN A 174 -13.64 15.15 -19.78
C ASN A 174 -13.87 13.83 -20.54
N ALA A 175 -13.01 12.82 -20.34
CA ALA A 175 -13.14 11.52 -21.00
C ALA A 175 -14.38 10.71 -20.55
N VAL A 176 -14.94 11.03 -19.38
CA VAL A 176 -16.17 10.38 -18.85
C VAL A 176 -17.37 11.31 -18.80
N ASP A 177 -17.29 12.49 -19.41
CA ASP A 177 -18.36 13.51 -19.41
C ASP A 177 -18.82 13.93 -18.00
N ASP A 178 -17.94 13.91 -16.99
CA ASP A 178 -18.24 14.37 -15.63
C ASP A 178 -17.96 15.87 -15.49
N ILE A 179 -18.96 16.69 -15.82
CA ILE A 179 -18.86 18.16 -15.78
C ILE A 179 -18.53 18.65 -14.36
N GLY A 180 -19.12 18.05 -13.33
CA GLY A 180 -18.93 18.48 -11.95
C GLY A 180 -17.48 18.34 -11.51
N ARG A 181 -16.89 17.17 -11.74
CA ARG A 181 -15.48 16.92 -11.45
C ARG A 181 -14.53 17.68 -12.35
N LYS A 182 -14.91 17.93 -13.61
CA LYS A 182 -14.12 18.77 -14.52
C LYS A 182 -13.95 20.18 -13.97
N VAL A 183 -15.04 20.82 -13.53
CA VAL A 183 -15.00 22.16 -12.94
C VAL A 183 -14.15 22.17 -11.66
N ALA A 184 -14.29 21.16 -10.81
CA ALA A 184 -13.48 21.03 -9.60
C ALA A 184 -11.98 20.89 -9.91
N ALA A 185 -11.62 20.06 -10.90
CA ALA A 185 -10.24 19.88 -11.35
C ALA A 185 -9.64 21.18 -11.92
N MET A 186 -10.41 21.93 -12.72
CA MET A 186 -9.98 23.24 -13.25
C MET A 186 -9.71 24.25 -12.14
N ALA A 187 -10.55 24.29 -11.10
CA ALA A 187 -10.34 25.17 -9.95
C ALA A 187 -9.05 24.81 -9.19
N VAL A 188 -8.81 23.52 -8.95
CA VAL A 188 -7.57 23.03 -8.33
C VAL A 188 -6.35 23.37 -9.17
N ARG A 189 -6.41 23.18 -10.49
CA ARG A 189 -5.31 23.51 -11.40
C ARG A 189 -4.99 25.02 -11.40
N SER A 190 -6.02 25.86 -11.45
CA SER A 190 -5.86 27.32 -11.47
C SER A 190 -5.22 27.83 -10.19
N GLY A 191 -5.51 27.18 -9.04
CA GLY A 191 -4.86 27.49 -7.77
C GLY A 191 -3.35 27.32 -7.78
N ALA A 192 -2.80 26.43 -8.61
CA ALA A 192 -1.35 26.21 -8.72
C ALA A 192 -0.62 27.29 -9.55
N GLN A 193 -1.36 28.17 -10.23
CA GLN A 193 -0.80 29.22 -11.07
C GLN A 193 -0.73 30.59 -10.38
N ASN A 194 -1.38 30.72 -9.21
CA ASN A 194 -1.44 31.94 -8.41
C ASN A 194 -0.40 31.89 -7.28
#